data_AF-A0A9D2FHM5-F1
#
_entry.id   AF-A0A9D2FHM5-F1
#
_cell.length_a   1.000
_cell.length_b   1.000
_cell.length_c   1.000
_cell.angle_alpha   90.00
_cell.angle_beta   90.00
_cell.angle_gamma   90.00
#
_symmetry.space_group_name_H-M   'P 1'
#
loop_
_entity.id
_entity.type
_entity.pdbx_description
1 polymer ?
#
loop_
_entity_poly.entity_id
_entity_poly.type
_entity_poly.pdbx_seq_one_letter_code
_entity_poly.pdbx_strand_id
1 'polypeptide(L)'
;MAKVRVVLNSAGVRALLKSKDLAAECERQARKKKSELGRGYNIESFTAPTRVVYRVYTDDPQAIADNLQNNTMLKTMGNSARTGKVVQGYWRTGRNGKKTWVSSYQRRK
;
A
#
# COMPACT_ATOMS: atom_id res chain seq x y z
N MET A 1 -11.57 -36.79 15.18
CA MET A 1 -12.12 -35.42 15.11
C MET A 1 -13.10 -35.34 13.95
N ALA A 2 -14.34 -34.92 14.18
CA ALA A 2 -15.30 -34.69 13.10
C ALA A 2 -14.92 -33.42 12.30
N LYS A 3 -15.14 -33.44 10.98
CA LYS A 3 -14.92 -32.27 10.10
C LYS A 3 -15.97 -31.20 10.41
N VAL A 4 -15.56 -30.10 11.04
CA VAL A 4 -16.40 -28.91 11.22
C VAL A 4 -16.29 -28.02 9.97
N ARG A 5 -17.43 -27.60 9.42
CA ARG A 5 -17.51 -26.65 8.30
C ARG A 5 -18.04 -25.31 8.78
N VAL A 6 -17.23 -24.27 8.66
CA VAL A 6 -17.63 -22.89 8.95
C VAL A 6 -18.01 -22.20 7.65
N VAL A 7 -19.20 -21.61 7.60
CA VAL A 7 -19.70 -20.85 6.43
C VAL A 7 -19.94 -19.40 6.87
N LEU A 8 -19.42 -18.45 6.09
CA LEU A 8 -19.60 -17.03 6.37
C LEU A 8 -21.03 -16.59 6.04
N ASN A 9 -21.61 -15.76 6.92
CA ASN A 9 -22.83 -15.03 6.62
C ASN A 9 -22.52 -13.89 5.64
N SER A 10 -22.65 -14.16 4.33
CA SER A 10 -22.34 -13.19 3.27
C SER A 10 -23.10 -11.88 3.41
N ALA A 11 -24.36 -11.91 3.84
CA ALA A 11 -25.15 -10.70 4.04
C ALA A 11 -24.63 -9.88 5.23
N GLY A 12 -24.37 -10.54 6.35
CA GLY A 12 -23.77 -9.92 7.54
C GLY A 12 -22.39 -9.32 7.28
N VAL A 13 -21.53 -10.03 6.54
CA VAL A 13 -20.21 -9.53 6.16
C VAL A 13 -20.32 -8.31 5.26
N ARG A 14 -21.22 -8.29 4.28
CA ARG A 14 -21.44 -7.10 3.43
C ARG A 14 -21.95 -5.90 4.21
N ALA A 15 -22.84 -6.12 5.19
CA ALA A 15 -23.32 -5.07 6.08
C ALA A 15 -22.15 -4.52 6.92
N LEU A 16 -21.34 -5.40 7.51
CA LEU A 16 -20.15 -5.03 8.26
C LEU A 16 -19.18 -4.21 7.39
N LEU A 17 -18.87 -4.63 6.17
CA LEU A 17 -17.98 -3.92 5.24
C LEU A 17 -18.46 -2.52 4.84
N LYS A 18 -19.72 -2.17 5.10
CA LYS A 18 -20.30 -0.84 4.88
C LYS A 18 -20.60 -0.10 6.20
N SER A 19 -20.24 -0.70 7.33
CA SER A 19 -20.48 -0.12 8.65
C SER A 19 -19.64 1.13 8.90
N LYS A 20 -20.12 1.96 9.83
CA LYS A 20 -19.39 3.16 10.28
C LYS A 20 -18.07 2.81 10.95
N ASP A 21 -18.02 1.71 11.69
CA ASP A 21 -16.81 1.28 12.40
C ASP A 21 -15.68 0.92 11.42
N LEU A 22 -16.01 0.17 10.35
CA LEU A 22 -15.02 -0.10 9.31
C LEU A 22 -14.68 1.15 8.49
N ALA A 23 -15.62 2.07 8.28
CA ALA A 23 -15.32 3.35 7.65
C ALA A 23 -14.30 4.16 8.47
N ALA A 24 -14.50 4.25 9.79
CA ALA A 24 -13.60 4.95 10.70
C ALA A 24 -12.19 4.32 10.73
N GLU A 25 -12.10 2.99 10.75
CA GLU A 25 -10.81 2.31 10.68
C GLU A 25 -10.12 2.52 9.33
N CYS A 26 -10.83 2.44 8.22
CA CYS A 26 -10.29 2.75 6.89
C CYS A 26 -9.81 4.20 6.79
N GLU A 27 -10.57 5.15 7.35
CA GLU A 27 -10.19 6.56 7.42
C GLU A 27 -8.90 6.74 8.21
N ARG A 28 -8.82 6.13 9.40
CA ARG A 28 -7.63 6.19 10.27
C ARG A 28 -6.39 5.69 9.54
N GLN A 29 -6.50 4.57 8.83
CA GLN A 29 -5.41 4.01 8.03
C GLN A 29 -5.03 4.93 6.85
N ALA A 30 -6.01 5.46 6.13
CA ALA A 30 -5.77 6.39 5.02
C ALA A 30 -5.09 7.68 5.50
N ARG A 31 -5.52 8.25 6.63
CA ARG A 31 -4.90 9.44 7.26
C ARG A 31 -3.47 9.16 7.69
N LYS A 32 -3.21 8.01 8.32
CA LYS A 32 -1.85 7.57 8.65
C LYS A 32 -0.97 7.51 7.39
N LYS A 33 -1.44 6.88 6.32
CA LYS A 33 -0.68 6.78 5.07
C LYS A 33 -0.47 8.13 4.40
N LYS A 34 -1.48 9.01 4.36
CA LYS A 34 -1.31 10.38 3.88
C LYS A 34 -0.24 11.14 4.68
N SER A 35 -0.21 11.01 6.01
CA SER A 35 0.83 11.65 6.83
C SER A 35 2.24 11.12 6.53
N GLU A 36 2.39 9.85 6.17
CA GLU A 36 3.67 9.26 5.76
C GLU A 36 4.11 9.74 4.35
N LEU A 37 3.16 10.08 3.47
CA LEU A 37 3.44 10.55 2.09
C LEU A 37 3.75 12.05 2.02
N GLY A 38 3.20 12.85 2.92
CA GLY A 38 3.43 14.30 2.98
C GLY A 38 2.48 15.12 2.09
N ARG A 39 2.94 16.33 1.72
CA ARG A 39 2.14 17.32 0.97
C ARG A 39 1.84 16.84 -0.46
N GLY A 40 0.69 17.25 -1.00
CA GLY A 40 0.26 16.92 -2.38
C GLY A 40 -0.58 15.64 -2.48
N TYR A 41 -0.69 14.86 -1.39
CA TYR A 41 -1.55 13.69 -1.33
C TYR A 41 -2.89 13.99 -0.66
N ASN A 42 -3.94 13.39 -1.20
CA ASN A 42 -5.34 13.58 -0.80
C ASN A 42 -6.01 12.25 -0.48
N ILE A 43 -7.10 12.33 0.27
CA ILE A 43 -7.93 11.18 0.62
C ILE A 43 -9.32 11.44 0.07
N GLU A 44 -9.87 10.42 -0.58
CA GLU A 44 -11.26 10.40 -1.02
C GLU A 44 -11.94 9.18 -0.40
N SER A 45 -13.19 9.34 0.01
CA SER A 45 -14.00 8.26 0.57
C SER A 45 -15.26 8.05 -0.27
N PHE A 46 -15.60 6.79 -0.52
CA PHE A 46 -16.88 6.42 -1.14
C PHE A 46 -17.30 5.02 -0.71
N THR A 47 -18.61 4.74 -0.79
CA THR A 47 -19.14 3.40 -0.54
C THR A 47 -19.39 2.70 -1.87
N ALA A 48 -18.58 1.68 -2.16
CA ALA A 48 -18.77 0.81 -3.31
C ALA A 48 -19.94 -0.17 -3.05
N PRO A 49 -20.46 -0.88 -4.07
CA PRO A 49 -21.56 -1.84 -3.90
C PRO A 49 -21.32 -2.90 -2.82
N THR A 50 -20.05 -3.22 -2.50
CA THR A 50 -19.67 -4.28 -1.57
C THR A 50 -19.02 -3.80 -0.27
N ARG A 51 -18.47 -2.58 -0.21
CA ARG A 51 -17.64 -2.10 0.91
C ARG A 51 -17.45 -0.59 0.91
N VAL A 52 -17.07 -0.04 2.05
CA VAL A 52 -16.48 1.30 2.13
C VAL A 52 -15.07 1.31 1.56
N VAL A 53 -14.69 2.40 0.88
CA VAL A 53 -13.38 2.59 0.28
C VAL A 53 -12.84 3.96 0.69
N TYR A 54 -11.60 3.97 1.18
CA TYR A 54 -10.81 5.18 1.35
C TYR A 54 -9.59 5.08 0.44
N ARG A 55 -9.52 6.00 -0.54
CA ARG A 55 -8.47 6.06 -1.55
C ARG A 55 -7.52 7.20 -1.21
N VAL A 56 -6.23 6.88 -1.12
CA VAL A 56 -5.16 7.89 -1.10
C VAL A 56 -4.71 8.12 -2.54
N TYR A 57 -4.69 9.38 -2.98
CA TYR A 57 -4.32 9.76 -4.34
C TYR A 57 -3.52 11.08 -4.34
N THR A 58 -3.03 11.49 -5.51
CA THR A 58 -2.37 12.79 -5.71
C THR A 58 -2.88 13.41 -7.00
N ASP A 59 -3.15 14.71 -6.95
CA ASP A 59 -3.46 15.59 -8.08
C ASP A 59 -2.45 16.75 -8.20
N ASP A 60 -1.54 16.87 -7.23
CA ASP A 60 -0.44 17.84 -7.26
C ASP A 60 0.68 17.38 -8.24
N PRO A 61 1.09 18.23 -9.22
CA PRO A 61 2.11 17.87 -10.20
C PRO A 61 3.46 17.47 -9.59
N GLN A 62 3.87 18.07 -8.47
CA GLN A 62 5.14 17.74 -7.81
C GLN A 62 5.06 16.37 -7.13
N ALA A 63 3.96 16.08 -6.42
CA ALA A 63 3.75 14.79 -5.79
C ALA A 63 3.53 13.66 -6.83
N ILE A 64 2.91 13.96 -7.98
CA ILE A 64 2.83 13.02 -9.11
C ILE A 64 4.24 12.70 -9.63
N ALA A 65 5.06 13.72 -9.87
CA ALA A 65 6.43 13.52 -10.35
C ALA A 65 7.28 12.72 -9.34
N ASP A 66 7.19 13.05 -8.05
CA ASP A 66 7.84 12.30 -6.98
C ASP A 66 7.37 10.84 -6.96
N ASN A 67 6.07 10.60 -6.99
CA ASN A 67 5.55 9.23 -6.98
C ASN A 67 6.02 8.42 -8.19
N LEU A 68 6.06 9.02 -9.38
CA LEU A 68 6.54 8.36 -10.60
C LEU A 68 8.04 8.03 -10.55
N GLN A 69 8.85 8.94 -10.00
CA GLN A 69 10.30 8.75 -9.92
C GLN A 69 10.70 7.81 -8.79
N ASN A 70 10.04 7.94 -7.64
CA ASN A 70 10.46 7.30 -6.40
C ASN A 70 9.56 6.13 -5.96
N ASN A 71 8.44 5.88 -6.64
CA ASN A 71 7.42 4.89 -6.22
C ASN A 71 6.96 5.13 -4.78
N THR A 72 6.78 6.40 -4.41
CA THR A 72 6.55 6.84 -3.02
C THR A 72 5.32 6.18 -2.42
N MET A 73 4.18 6.17 -3.13
CA MET A 73 2.98 5.46 -2.66
C MET A 73 3.21 3.97 -2.42
N LEU A 74 3.87 3.28 -3.36
CA LEU A 74 4.12 1.85 -3.23
C LEU A 74 5.04 1.53 -2.05
N LYS A 75 6.09 2.31 -1.84
CA LYS A 75 7.01 2.14 -0.70
C LYS A 75 6.28 2.35 0.63
N THR A 76 5.48 3.41 0.72
CA THR A 76 4.72 3.76 1.92
C THR A 76 3.62 2.74 2.24
N MET A 77 2.98 2.15 1.23
CA MET A 77 1.98 1.08 1.42
C MET A 77 2.56 -0.25 1.90
N GLY A 78 3.89 -0.34 2.09
CA GLY A 78 4.55 -1.53 2.58
C GLY A 78 5.02 -2.41 1.44
N ASN A 79 5.93 -1.88 0.62
CA ASN A 79 6.69 -2.71 -0.30
C ASN A 79 7.57 -3.69 0.51
N SER A 80 7.01 -4.86 0.80
CA SER A 80 7.64 -6.01 1.47
C SER A 80 8.82 -6.62 0.70
N ALA A 81 9.28 -6.00 -0.40
CA ALA A 81 10.23 -6.61 -1.31
C ALA A 81 11.68 -6.70 -0.80
N ARG A 82 12.02 -6.14 0.38
CA ARG A 82 13.43 -6.05 0.84
C ARG A 82 13.65 -6.26 2.34
N THR A 83 12.88 -7.14 2.97
CA THR A 83 13.04 -7.48 4.41
C THR A 83 14.07 -8.59 4.69
N GLY A 84 14.83 -9.02 3.69
CA GLY A 84 15.92 -9.99 3.83
C GLY A 84 17.23 -9.38 4.32
N LYS A 85 18.17 -10.21 4.79
CA LYS A 85 19.56 -9.78 5.02
C LYS A 85 20.16 -9.35 3.66
N VAL A 86 20.91 -8.25 3.64
CA VAL A 86 21.72 -7.86 2.48
C VAL A 86 22.79 -8.93 2.27
N VAL A 87 22.83 -9.55 1.09
CA VAL A 87 23.70 -10.71 0.82
C VAL A 87 24.90 -10.29 -0.02
N GLN A 88 24.69 -9.43 -1.02
CA GLN A 88 25.74 -9.00 -1.94
C GLN A 88 25.36 -7.67 -2.61
N GLY A 89 26.31 -6.77 -2.80
CA GLY A 89 26.11 -5.54 -3.59
C GLY A 89 26.75 -5.67 -4.97
N TYR A 90 26.16 -5.03 -5.98
CA TYR A 90 26.79 -4.89 -7.30
C TYR A 90 26.47 -3.54 -7.94
N TRP A 91 27.34 -3.10 -8.84
CA TRP A 91 27.11 -1.89 -9.64
C TRP A 91 26.16 -2.21 -10.79
N ARG A 92 25.07 -1.44 -10.89
CA ARG A 92 24.10 -1.55 -11.97
C ARG A 92 24.14 -0.30 -12.83
N THR A 93 24.31 -0.48 -14.14
CA THR A 93 24.31 0.61 -15.12
C THR A 93 22.89 0.90 -15.57
N GLY A 94 22.42 2.13 -15.35
CA GLY A 94 21.12 2.58 -15.85
C GLY A 94 21.14 2.82 -17.36
N ARG A 95 19.94 2.99 -17.95
CA ARG A 95 19.77 3.27 -19.39
C ARG A 95 20.47 4.55 -19.86
N ASN A 96 20.74 5.46 -18.93
CA ASN A 96 21.48 6.71 -19.12
C ASN A 96 23.00 6.57 -18.87
N GLY A 97 23.53 5.36 -18.74
CA GLY A 97 24.94 5.10 -18.45
C GLY A 97 25.37 5.34 -16.99
N LYS A 98 24.48 5.87 -16.14
CA LYS A 98 24.80 6.15 -14.74
C LYS A 98 24.92 4.86 -13.93
N LYS A 99 26.03 4.68 -13.22
CA LYS A 99 26.23 3.55 -12.31
C LYS A 99 25.57 3.83 -10.96
N THR A 100 24.82 2.86 -10.46
CA THR A 100 24.19 2.89 -9.13
C THR A 100 24.56 1.63 -8.37
N TRP A 101 24.94 1.77 -7.11
CA TRP A 101 25.17 0.62 -6.23
C TRP A 101 23.83 0.03 -5.81
N VAL A 102 23.65 -1.27 -6.04
CA VAL A 102 22.40 -1.97 -5.70
C VAL A 102 22.71 -3.11 -4.75
N SER A 103 22.10 -3.07 -3.57
CA SER A 103 22.10 -4.18 -2.61
C SER A 103 21.14 -5.29 -3.06
N SER A 104 21.62 -6.53 -3.09
CA SER A 104 20.79 -7.73 -3.21
C SER A 104 20.34 -8.20 -1.82
N TYR A 105 19.11 -8.68 -1.74
CA TYR A 105 18.47 -9.13 -0.51
C TYR A 105 18.10 -10.59 -0.65
N GLN A 106 18.41 -11.43 0.36
CA GLN A 106 17.95 -12.81 0.36
C GLN A 106 16.44 -12.82 0.55
N ARG A 107 15.68 -13.39 -0.37
CA ARG A 107 14.26 -13.66 -0.13
C ARG A 107 14.18 -14.60 1.08
N ARG A 108 13.53 -14.18 2.16
CA ARG A 108 13.17 -15.11 3.24
C ARG A 108 12.24 -16.15 2.63
N LYS A 109 12.61 -17.44 2.77
CA LYS A 109 11.75 -18.58 2.42
C LYS A 109 10.56 -18.62 3.36
#